data_AF-A0A1F3SLG1-F1
#
_entry.id   AF-A0A1F3SLG1-F1
#
_cell.length_a   1.000
_cell.length_b   1.000
_cell.length_c   1.000
_cell.angle_alpha   90.00
_cell.angle_beta   90.00
_cell.angle_gamma   90.00
#
_symmetry.space_group_name_H-M   'P 1'
#
loop_
_entity.id
_entity.type
_entity.pdbx_description
1 polymer ?
#
loop_
_entity_poly.entity_id
_entity_poly.type
_entity_poly.pdbx_seq_one_letter_code
_entity_poly.pdbx_strand_id
1 'polypeptide(L)'
;MWTVWFLLSSILFSLSARASESKDFGAQISPSTLHQYREISRQYVRELCSSGTENTYYKRLAAFNGDGSFIPLLPDGSLDSDTIIQHVPLIEEKITWIEKNLVLLDGNHDFQEINSQIDVIEKKVDLALDLKKDFFESTDVVSKGELQQKSSILIKEIQALFEAVLHDAPFLKPFKYPVNHLRMRGEYDRFKFREDVLGNRFSNRIFFARRILEDGAPTHNQSKSDIFFRTLVNTLHFNLAHEQIFLEENNRYDLSSFITITRNILARGHAESRLRLSDWRNRELRKLNYYRLILRNLIYQEGGQPITVAEYIAQKLKARDELKKFVMEKYVNVYQFWSKHAEIYQALFAMETILFNEVGTMDGPNSLERRDVLRVVKKRHGISFYANLSEREPLFLTLIQQKASHLAKNTWINLLLKEGEFSFTYYYMHGAPKIFCPDGSGSGERLRKENLDLSLSILKETDSYEGVRYFSRASMVGRINMASLWDDFVPLPEGAGGLIPHWKALWKVYQAGQYRFYYYFFDSQGQTFKVVEINEKTYVVPFTGEGVYYYRDPNLFRFFATR
;
A
#
# COMPACT_ATOMS: atom_id res chain seq x y z
N MET A 1 -32.34 25.05 -13.76
CA MET A 1 -33.03 25.06 -12.46
C MET A 1 -33.41 23.64 -12.12
N TRP A 2 -32.66 22.96 -11.26
CA TRP A 2 -33.00 21.84 -10.36
C TRP A 2 -31.66 21.49 -9.69
N THR A 3 -31.25 22.45 -8.88
CA THR A 3 -30.29 22.35 -7.78
C THR A 3 -30.88 21.49 -6.67
N VAL A 4 -30.01 20.90 -5.86
CA VAL A 4 -30.29 20.15 -4.62
C VAL A 4 -30.70 18.70 -4.84
N TRP A 5 -29.79 17.78 -4.52
CA TRP A 5 -29.95 16.56 -3.67
C TRP A 5 -28.58 15.84 -3.68
N PHE A 6 -27.54 16.57 -3.26
CA PHE A 6 -26.28 16.04 -2.75
C PHE A 6 -26.33 16.24 -1.24
N LEU A 7 -26.68 15.20 -0.49
CA LEU A 7 -26.63 15.14 0.98
C LEU A 7 -27.23 13.79 1.40
N LEU A 8 -26.39 12.77 1.61
CA LEU A 8 -26.54 11.67 2.60
C LEU A 8 -25.52 10.55 2.33
N SER A 9 -24.25 10.89 2.48
CA SER A 9 -23.17 9.99 2.99
C SER A 9 -21.89 10.77 3.30
N SER A 10 -21.84 12.07 3.02
CA SER A 10 -20.67 12.94 3.24
C SER A 10 -20.85 14.05 4.30
N ILE A 11 -21.94 14.08 5.07
CA ILE A 11 -22.11 15.07 6.16
C ILE A 11 -22.68 14.37 7.40
N LEU A 12 -21.77 13.97 8.28
CA LEU A 12 -21.86 14.11 9.73
C LEU A 12 -20.41 14.18 10.28
N PHE A 13 -19.59 15.09 9.72
CA PHE A 13 -18.32 15.51 10.30
C PHE A 13 -18.48 16.95 10.81
N SER A 14 -19.30 17.11 11.84
CA SER A 14 -19.34 18.30 12.70
C SER A 14 -20.10 17.96 13.98
N LEU A 15 -19.64 16.92 14.68
CA LEU A 15 -19.94 16.71 16.08
C LEU A 15 -18.61 16.77 16.78
N SER A 16 -18.46 17.81 17.60
CA SER A 16 -17.31 18.06 18.48
C SER A 16 -16.70 16.75 18.95
N ALA A 17 -15.56 16.39 18.36
CA ALA A 17 -14.70 15.35 18.89
C ALA A 17 -14.13 15.89 20.20
N ARG A 18 -14.87 15.76 21.30
CA ARG A 18 -14.25 15.72 22.61
C ARG A 18 -13.37 14.49 22.58
N ALA A 19 -12.09 14.71 22.26
CA ALA A 19 -11.06 13.74 22.54
C ALA A 19 -11.24 13.36 24.01
N SER A 20 -11.62 12.12 24.27
CA SER A 20 -11.40 11.53 25.58
C SER A 20 -9.92 11.75 25.89
N GLU A 21 -9.61 12.42 27.00
CA GLU A 21 -8.24 12.46 27.51
C GLU A 21 -7.67 11.04 27.44
N SER A 22 -6.49 10.90 26.83
CA SER A 22 -5.83 9.60 26.76
C SER A 22 -5.61 9.13 28.18
N LYS A 23 -6.29 8.05 28.59
CA LYS A 23 -6.04 7.44 29.90
C LYS A 23 -4.55 7.16 30.03
N ASP A 24 -3.95 7.70 31.09
CA ASP A 24 -2.59 7.37 31.45
C ASP A 24 -2.53 5.93 31.97
N PHE A 25 -1.90 5.05 31.18
CA PHE A 25 -1.65 3.66 31.59
C PHE A 25 -0.46 3.56 32.56
N GLY A 26 0.24 4.65 32.86
CA GLY A 26 1.41 4.70 33.72
C GLY A 26 1.19 4.02 35.08
N ALA A 27 0.01 4.21 35.69
CA ALA A 27 -0.35 3.55 36.95
C ALA A 27 -0.65 2.04 36.82
N GLN A 28 -0.96 1.53 35.62
CA GLN A 28 -1.28 0.12 35.37
C GLN A 28 -0.08 -0.71 34.89
N ILE A 29 1.02 -0.06 34.49
CA ILE A 29 2.21 -0.74 33.97
C ILE A 29 3.18 -1.03 35.11
N SER A 30 3.36 -2.31 35.43
CA SER A 30 4.32 -2.81 36.40
C SER A 30 5.47 -3.57 35.68
N PRO A 31 6.58 -3.86 36.38
CA PRO A 31 7.64 -4.72 35.82
C PRO A 31 7.15 -6.11 35.39
N SER A 32 6.01 -6.58 35.93
CA SER A 32 5.43 -7.89 35.59
C SER A 32 4.40 -7.86 34.46
N THR A 33 4.00 -6.68 33.94
CA THR A 33 2.99 -6.56 32.88
C THR A 33 3.32 -7.41 31.65
N LEU A 34 4.56 -7.36 31.14
CA LEU A 34 4.95 -8.18 29.98
C LEU A 34 4.97 -9.67 30.29
N HIS A 35 5.35 -10.05 31.50
CA HIS A 35 5.33 -11.44 31.92
C HIS A 35 3.90 -11.97 31.94
N GLN A 36 2.97 -11.24 32.56
CA GLN A 36 1.55 -11.59 32.60
C GLN A 36 0.93 -11.62 31.20
N TYR A 37 1.21 -10.63 30.34
CA TYR A 37 0.78 -10.63 28.96
C TYR A 37 1.26 -11.88 28.21
N ARG A 38 2.53 -12.29 28.38
CA ARG A 38 3.08 -13.49 27.73
C ARG A 38 2.41 -14.78 28.20
N GLU A 39 2.02 -14.88 29.46
CA GLU A 39 1.24 -16.03 29.95
C GLU A 39 -0.15 -16.07 29.31
N ILE A 40 -0.84 -14.92 29.28
CA ILE A 40 -2.16 -14.78 28.63
C ILE A 40 -2.05 -15.09 27.14
N SER A 41 -1.03 -14.57 26.45
CA SER A 41 -0.77 -14.82 25.03
C SER A 41 -0.47 -16.28 24.74
N ARG A 42 0.29 -16.98 25.61
CA ARG A 42 0.48 -18.44 25.49
C ARG A 42 -0.82 -19.20 25.66
N GLN A 43 -1.68 -18.79 26.60
CA GLN A 43 -3.01 -19.38 26.75
C GLN A 43 -3.87 -19.14 25.51
N TYR A 44 -3.91 -17.90 25.04
CA TYR A 44 -4.60 -17.48 23.82
C TYR A 44 -4.25 -18.35 22.60
N VAL A 45 -2.95 -18.52 22.34
CA VAL A 45 -2.46 -19.32 21.21
C VAL A 45 -2.88 -20.79 21.37
N ARG A 46 -2.77 -21.36 22.58
CA ARG A 46 -3.20 -22.74 22.85
C ARG A 46 -4.70 -22.95 22.63
N GLU A 47 -5.53 -21.98 22.99
CA GLU A 47 -6.98 -22.08 22.88
C GLU A 47 -7.48 -21.85 21.45
N LEU A 48 -6.94 -20.85 20.74
CA LEU A 48 -7.51 -20.39 19.47
C LEU A 48 -6.73 -20.83 18.23
N CYS A 49 -5.44 -21.14 18.37
CA CYS A 49 -4.57 -21.61 17.30
C CYS A 49 -4.20 -23.09 17.45
N SER A 50 -5.21 -23.96 17.29
CA SER A 50 -4.97 -25.40 17.25
C SER A 50 -4.22 -25.83 15.97
N SER A 51 -3.55 -26.98 16.05
CA SER A 51 -2.87 -27.58 14.90
C SER A 51 -3.81 -27.67 13.69
N GLY A 52 -3.37 -27.18 12.54
CA GLY A 52 -4.14 -27.16 11.29
C GLY A 52 -5.10 -25.98 11.12
N THR A 53 -5.20 -25.03 12.07
CA THR A 53 -6.02 -23.82 11.91
C THR A 53 -5.57 -22.98 10.71
N GLU A 54 -4.27 -22.69 10.57
CA GLU A 54 -3.74 -21.96 9.41
C GLU A 54 -3.89 -22.75 8.10
N ASN A 55 -3.67 -24.07 8.12
CA ASN A 55 -3.87 -24.93 6.95
C ASN A 55 -5.32 -24.90 6.47
N THR A 56 -6.27 -24.90 7.41
CA THR A 56 -7.70 -24.78 7.09
C THR A 56 -8.01 -23.43 6.46
N TYR A 57 -7.45 -22.34 7.00
CA TYR A 57 -7.55 -21.01 6.42
C TYR A 57 -7.04 -21.00 4.96
N TYR A 58 -5.80 -21.45 4.73
CA TYR A 58 -5.19 -21.42 3.40
C TYR A 58 -5.89 -22.34 2.39
N LYS A 59 -6.41 -23.48 2.83
CA LYS A 59 -7.24 -24.36 1.98
C LYS A 59 -8.52 -23.64 1.54
N ARG A 60 -9.22 -22.96 2.46
CA ARG A 60 -10.43 -22.19 2.14
C ARG A 60 -10.10 -20.96 1.28
N LEU A 61 -8.97 -20.30 1.54
CA LEU A 61 -8.49 -19.18 0.73
C LEU A 61 -8.18 -19.61 -0.71
N ALA A 62 -7.55 -20.77 -0.89
CA ALA A 62 -7.30 -21.33 -2.22
C ALA A 62 -8.59 -21.62 -2.98
N ALA A 63 -9.61 -22.19 -2.31
CA ALA A 63 -10.93 -22.43 -2.92
C ALA A 63 -11.64 -21.11 -3.30
N PHE A 64 -11.59 -20.11 -2.43
CA PHE A 64 -12.12 -18.77 -2.69
C PHE A 64 -11.45 -18.12 -3.92
N ASN A 65 -10.11 -18.06 -3.93
CA ASN A 65 -9.35 -17.48 -5.04
C ASN A 65 -9.58 -18.23 -6.36
N GLY A 66 -9.60 -19.58 -6.32
CA GLY A 66 -9.59 -20.44 -7.51
C GLY A 66 -8.49 -20.06 -8.49
N ASP A 67 -8.85 -19.86 -9.76
CA ASP A 67 -7.93 -19.49 -10.84
C ASP A 67 -7.51 -18.00 -10.84
N GLY A 68 -8.06 -17.19 -9.92
CA GLY A 68 -7.79 -15.75 -9.81
C GLY A 68 -8.54 -14.88 -10.82
N SER A 69 -9.45 -15.45 -11.62
CA SER A 69 -10.31 -14.69 -12.53
C SER A 69 -11.41 -13.96 -11.76
N PHE A 70 -11.68 -12.71 -12.12
CA PHE A 70 -12.76 -11.93 -11.51
C PHE A 70 -14.09 -12.24 -12.20
N ILE A 71 -15.12 -12.54 -11.41
CA ILE A 71 -16.48 -12.77 -11.88
C ILE A 71 -17.35 -11.60 -11.41
N PRO A 72 -17.79 -10.70 -12.30
CA PRO A 72 -18.65 -9.59 -11.92
C PRO A 72 -20.05 -10.10 -11.60
N LEU A 73 -20.53 -9.79 -10.40
CA LEU A 73 -21.84 -10.22 -9.90
C LEU A 73 -22.70 -9.00 -9.60
N LEU A 74 -23.99 -9.12 -9.89
CA LEU A 74 -25.02 -8.15 -9.49
C LEU A 74 -25.41 -8.33 -8.01
N PRO A 75 -26.15 -7.37 -7.41
CA PRO A 75 -26.56 -7.47 -6.00
C PRO A 75 -27.36 -8.72 -5.65
N ASP A 76 -28.09 -9.30 -6.61
CA ASP A 76 -28.85 -10.55 -6.45
C ASP A 76 -27.98 -11.82 -6.58
N GLY A 77 -26.67 -11.67 -6.80
CA GLY A 77 -25.73 -12.76 -7.00
C GLY A 77 -25.70 -13.33 -8.42
N SER A 78 -26.51 -12.79 -9.35
CA SER A 78 -26.46 -13.19 -10.75
C SER A 78 -25.24 -12.61 -11.48
N LEU A 79 -24.90 -13.21 -12.62
CA LEU A 79 -23.76 -12.77 -13.43
C LEU A 79 -24.06 -11.43 -14.11
N ASP A 80 -23.14 -10.48 -13.97
CA ASP A 80 -23.13 -9.26 -14.78
C ASP A 80 -22.44 -9.53 -16.13
N SER A 81 -23.15 -10.21 -17.03
CA SER A 81 -22.64 -10.58 -18.36
C SER A 81 -22.31 -9.38 -19.22
N ASP A 82 -23.05 -8.27 -19.08
CA ASP A 82 -22.82 -7.02 -19.80
C ASP A 82 -21.40 -6.50 -19.57
N THR A 83 -20.93 -6.54 -18.31
CA THR A 83 -19.57 -6.13 -17.96
C THR A 83 -18.53 -7.01 -18.66
N ILE A 84 -18.75 -8.33 -18.74
CA ILE A 84 -17.83 -9.24 -19.43
C ILE A 84 -17.83 -8.96 -20.93
N ILE A 85 -19.00 -8.87 -21.56
CA ILE A 85 -19.15 -8.61 -23.00
C ILE A 85 -18.43 -7.33 -23.39
N GLN A 86 -18.57 -6.28 -22.58
CA GLN A 86 -17.92 -4.99 -22.83
C GLN A 86 -16.39 -5.06 -22.79
N HIS A 87 -15.81 -5.94 -21.98
CA HIS A 87 -14.36 -5.97 -21.73
C HIS A 87 -13.61 -7.13 -22.39
N VAL A 88 -14.30 -8.15 -22.91
CA VAL A 88 -13.67 -9.22 -23.71
C VAL A 88 -12.85 -8.65 -24.88
N PRO A 89 -13.35 -7.67 -25.68
CA PRO A 89 -12.54 -7.04 -26.73
C PRO A 89 -11.24 -6.41 -26.21
N LEU A 90 -11.25 -5.85 -24.99
CA LEU A 90 -10.06 -5.26 -24.39
C LEU A 90 -8.98 -6.32 -24.06
N ILE A 91 -9.38 -7.55 -23.72
CA ILE A 91 -8.45 -8.68 -23.52
C ILE A 91 -7.85 -9.11 -24.87
N GLU A 92 -8.66 -9.16 -25.93
CA GLU A 92 -8.20 -9.48 -27.29
C GLU A 92 -7.20 -8.45 -27.81
N GLU A 93 -7.50 -7.16 -27.61
CA GLU A 93 -6.58 -6.06 -27.92
C GLU A 93 -5.26 -6.19 -27.14
N LYS A 94 -5.32 -6.61 -25.87
CA LYS A 94 -4.13 -6.82 -25.05
C LYS A 94 -3.27 -7.96 -25.56
N ILE A 95 -3.88 -9.10 -25.92
CA ILE A 95 -3.17 -10.23 -26.54
C ILE A 95 -2.45 -9.77 -27.81
N THR A 96 -3.17 -9.06 -28.69
CA THR A 96 -2.62 -8.50 -29.93
C THR A 96 -1.47 -7.53 -29.65
N TRP A 97 -1.60 -6.69 -28.62
CA TRP A 97 -0.55 -5.77 -28.19
C TRP A 97 0.68 -6.50 -27.65
N ILE A 98 0.51 -7.58 -26.87
CA ILE A 98 1.65 -8.40 -26.39
C ILE A 98 2.34 -9.07 -27.58
N GLU A 99 1.60 -9.61 -28.55
CA GLU A 99 2.15 -10.22 -29.76
C GLU A 99 2.96 -9.23 -30.60
N LYS A 100 2.45 -8.01 -30.78
CA LYS A 100 3.21 -6.93 -31.43
C LYS A 100 4.50 -6.62 -30.69
N ASN A 101 4.47 -6.57 -29.36
CA ASN A 101 5.68 -6.33 -28.56
C ASN A 101 6.68 -7.49 -28.62
N LEU A 102 6.22 -8.74 -28.76
CA LEU A 102 7.10 -9.89 -29.02
C LEU A 102 7.84 -9.72 -30.36
N VAL A 103 7.13 -9.34 -31.42
CA VAL A 103 7.74 -9.09 -32.75
C VAL A 103 8.73 -7.92 -32.70
N LEU A 104 8.35 -6.81 -32.05
CA LEU A 104 9.23 -5.64 -31.90
C LEU A 104 10.46 -5.97 -31.06
N LEU A 105 10.29 -6.75 -29.99
CA LEU A 105 11.41 -7.23 -29.18
C LEU A 105 12.35 -8.03 -30.07
N ASP A 106 11.87 -9.02 -30.82
CA ASP A 106 12.69 -9.86 -31.71
C ASP A 106 13.47 -9.08 -32.78
N GLY A 107 12.92 -7.97 -33.28
CA GLY A 107 13.58 -7.10 -34.24
C GLY A 107 14.51 -6.04 -33.62
N ASN A 108 14.44 -5.82 -32.30
CA ASN A 108 15.28 -4.85 -31.60
C ASN A 108 16.50 -5.55 -30.98
N HIS A 109 17.69 -5.24 -31.49
CA HIS A 109 18.91 -5.97 -31.16
C HIS A 109 19.79 -5.29 -30.10
N ASP A 110 19.58 -4.00 -29.80
CA ASP A 110 20.55 -3.27 -28.98
C ASP A 110 19.99 -2.71 -27.66
N PHE A 111 20.07 -3.54 -26.63
CA PHE A 111 19.81 -3.10 -25.26
C PHE A 111 20.87 -2.11 -24.73
N GLN A 112 22.05 -2.00 -25.36
CA GLN A 112 23.07 -1.03 -24.97
C GLN A 112 22.66 0.40 -25.31
N GLU A 113 21.96 0.61 -26.43
CA GLU A 113 21.44 1.92 -26.78
C GLU A 113 20.41 2.39 -25.75
N ILE A 114 19.48 1.50 -25.35
CA ILE A 114 18.50 1.81 -24.30
C ILE A 114 19.21 2.10 -22.97
N ASN A 115 20.22 1.30 -22.59
CA ASN A 115 21.03 1.57 -21.39
C ASN A 115 21.73 2.93 -21.46
N SER A 116 22.25 3.31 -22.62
CA SER A 116 22.89 4.61 -22.83
C SER A 116 21.91 5.77 -22.63
N GLN A 117 20.66 5.62 -23.10
CA GLN A 117 19.60 6.61 -22.82
C GLN A 117 19.27 6.70 -21.33
N ILE A 118 19.21 5.56 -20.63
CA ILE A 118 19.01 5.51 -19.18
C ILE A 118 20.16 6.23 -18.44
N ASP A 119 21.41 6.07 -18.87
CA ASP A 119 22.56 6.77 -18.30
C ASP A 119 22.44 8.30 -18.49
N VAL A 120 21.89 8.74 -19.63
CA VAL A 120 21.61 10.16 -19.86
C VAL A 120 20.52 10.67 -18.91
N ILE A 121 19.44 9.91 -18.71
CA ILE A 121 18.39 10.28 -17.74
C ILE A 121 18.99 10.42 -16.34
N GLU A 122 19.80 9.47 -15.89
CA GLU A 122 20.42 9.52 -14.56
C GLU A 122 21.28 10.78 -14.37
N LYS A 123 22.15 11.09 -15.34
CA LYS A 123 22.97 12.32 -15.33
C LYS A 123 22.12 13.59 -15.32
N LYS A 124 21.00 13.60 -16.02
CA LYS A 124 20.08 14.74 -16.06
C LYS A 124 19.33 14.91 -14.74
N VAL A 125 18.97 13.80 -14.08
CA VAL A 125 18.44 13.80 -12.71
C VAL A 125 19.47 14.39 -11.75
N ASP A 126 20.74 13.97 -11.84
CA ASP A 126 21.82 14.57 -11.03
C ASP A 126 21.91 16.08 -11.20
N LEU A 127 21.96 16.53 -12.44
CA LEU A 127 22.00 17.96 -12.73
C LEU A 127 20.77 18.71 -12.21
N ALA A 128 19.58 18.09 -12.24
CA ALA A 128 18.37 18.70 -11.71
C ALA A 128 18.44 18.85 -10.19
N LEU A 129 19.05 17.89 -9.50
CA LEU A 129 19.28 17.95 -8.06
C LEU A 129 20.33 19.00 -7.69
N ASP A 130 21.38 19.16 -8.49
CA ASP A 130 22.38 20.21 -8.30
C ASP A 130 21.79 21.61 -8.49
N LEU A 131 20.99 21.83 -9.55
CA LEU A 131 20.27 23.09 -9.75
C LEU A 131 19.31 23.39 -8.59
N LYS A 132 18.64 22.35 -8.07
CA LYS A 132 17.75 22.44 -6.91
C LYS A 132 18.54 22.83 -5.66
N LYS A 133 19.70 22.23 -5.42
CA LYS A 133 20.61 22.57 -4.32
C LYS A 133 21.06 24.02 -4.40
N ASP A 134 21.59 24.44 -5.55
CA ASP A 134 22.10 25.79 -5.78
C ASP A 134 20.99 26.83 -5.56
N PHE A 135 19.76 26.52 -5.97
CA PHE A 135 18.61 27.40 -5.74
C PHE A 135 18.32 27.60 -4.25
N PHE A 136 18.39 26.53 -3.45
CA PHE A 136 18.12 26.60 -2.01
C PHE A 136 19.26 27.23 -1.22
N GLU A 137 20.50 27.10 -1.70
CA GLU A 137 21.68 27.70 -1.05
C GLU A 137 21.92 29.15 -1.47
N SER A 138 21.42 29.57 -2.63
CA SER A 138 21.55 30.95 -3.10
C SER A 138 20.77 31.95 -2.23
N THR A 139 21.34 33.13 -2.01
CA THR A 139 20.69 34.29 -1.40
C THR A 139 20.28 35.34 -2.43
N ASP A 140 20.75 35.24 -3.68
CA ASP A 140 20.46 36.19 -4.76
C ASP A 140 19.19 35.82 -5.52
N VAL A 141 18.26 36.78 -5.62
CA VAL A 141 16.95 36.60 -6.25
C VAL A 141 17.08 36.42 -7.77
N VAL A 142 18.02 37.12 -8.42
CA VAL A 142 18.21 37.03 -9.87
C VAL A 142 18.73 35.64 -10.23
N SER A 143 19.77 35.17 -9.53
CA SER A 143 20.31 33.82 -9.66
C SER A 143 19.24 32.75 -9.40
N LYS A 144 18.35 32.95 -8.43
CA LYS A 144 17.22 32.03 -8.17
C LYS A 144 16.28 31.92 -9.36
N GLY A 145 15.93 33.03 -10.00
CA GLY A 145 15.09 33.02 -11.20
C GLY A 145 15.73 32.25 -12.36
N GLU A 146 17.03 32.45 -12.58
CA GLU A 146 17.77 31.72 -13.63
C GLU A 146 17.85 30.22 -13.35
N LEU A 147 18.08 29.83 -12.09
CA LEU A 147 18.12 28.43 -11.68
C LEU A 147 16.77 27.73 -11.85
N GLN A 148 15.67 28.42 -11.52
CA GLN A 148 14.32 27.91 -11.77
C GLN A 148 14.05 27.69 -13.25
N GLN A 149 14.46 28.63 -14.11
CA GLN A 149 14.28 28.49 -15.55
C GLN A 149 15.10 27.33 -16.12
N LYS A 150 16.38 27.21 -15.73
CA LYS A 150 17.25 26.08 -16.13
C LYS A 150 16.68 24.75 -15.67
N SER A 151 16.20 24.67 -14.42
CA SER A 151 15.59 23.48 -13.87
C SER A 151 14.31 23.11 -14.62
N SER A 152 13.42 24.06 -14.89
CA SER A 152 12.17 23.81 -15.65
C SER A 152 12.43 23.26 -17.05
N ILE A 153 13.46 23.78 -17.76
CA ILE A 153 13.89 23.23 -19.06
C ILE A 153 14.39 21.80 -18.89
N LEU A 154 15.23 21.56 -17.89
CA LEU A 154 15.81 20.25 -17.62
C LEU A 154 14.76 19.18 -17.26
N ILE A 155 13.71 19.54 -16.51
CA ILE A 155 12.60 18.63 -16.22
C ILE A 155 11.89 18.20 -17.52
N LYS A 156 11.65 19.14 -18.44
CA LYS A 156 11.07 18.83 -19.76
C LYS A 156 11.98 17.92 -20.59
N GLU A 157 13.30 18.11 -20.51
CA GLU A 157 14.26 17.21 -21.13
C GLU A 157 14.22 15.80 -20.53
N ILE A 158 14.16 15.68 -19.19
CA ILE A 158 14.02 14.39 -18.49
C ILE A 158 12.73 13.69 -18.93
N GLN A 159 11.61 14.42 -19.00
CA GLN A 159 10.35 13.88 -19.47
C GLN A 159 10.45 13.38 -20.92
N ALA A 160 11.06 14.16 -21.82
CA ALA A 160 11.25 13.77 -23.21
C ALA A 160 12.14 12.52 -23.36
N LEU A 161 13.22 12.43 -22.58
CA LEU A 161 14.10 11.26 -22.55
C LEU A 161 13.40 10.02 -21.99
N PHE A 162 12.59 10.18 -20.94
CA PHE A 162 11.76 9.11 -20.41
C PHE A 162 10.79 8.55 -21.47
N GLU A 163 10.10 9.43 -22.20
CA GLU A 163 9.23 9.01 -23.31
C GLU A 163 10.00 8.37 -24.47
N ALA A 164 11.20 8.84 -24.78
CA ALA A 164 12.07 8.27 -25.79
C ALA A 164 12.48 6.82 -25.45
N VAL A 165 12.90 6.58 -24.19
CA VAL A 165 13.20 5.22 -23.73
C VAL A 165 11.99 4.29 -23.91
N LEU A 166 10.79 4.75 -23.57
CA LEU A 166 9.58 3.94 -23.73
C LEU A 166 9.15 3.79 -25.19
N HIS A 167 9.52 4.73 -26.06
CA HIS A 167 9.34 4.62 -27.50
C HIS A 167 10.24 3.52 -28.08
N ASP A 168 11.51 3.50 -27.70
CA ASP A 168 12.51 2.57 -28.24
C ASP A 168 12.43 1.18 -27.59
N ALA A 169 11.90 1.12 -26.36
CA ALA A 169 11.64 -0.11 -25.61
C ALA A 169 10.13 -0.30 -25.33
N PRO A 170 9.27 -0.46 -26.36
CA PRO A 170 7.82 -0.48 -26.19
C PRO A 170 7.33 -1.64 -25.32
N PHE A 171 8.10 -2.72 -25.20
CA PHE A 171 7.80 -3.86 -24.34
C PHE A 171 7.84 -3.53 -22.84
N LEU A 172 8.45 -2.40 -22.46
CA LEU A 172 8.43 -1.86 -21.09
C LEU A 172 7.12 -1.10 -20.77
N LYS A 173 6.40 -0.61 -21.78
CA LYS A 173 5.14 0.12 -21.59
C LYS A 173 4.05 -0.80 -21.02
N PRO A 174 3.15 -0.31 -20.16
CA PRO A 174 1.89 -1.00 -19.87
C PRO A 174 0.98 -1.07 -21.09
N PHE A 175 0.06 -2.04 -21.10
CA PHE A 175 -1.02 -2.07 -22.08
C PHE A 175 -1.89 -0.80 -21.95
N LYS A 176 -2.27 -0.19 -23.09
CA LYS A 176 -2.98 1.10 -23.17
C LYS A 176 -2.25 2.27 -22.50
N TYR A 177 -0.92 2.24 -22.45
CA TYR A 177 -0.12 3.37 -21.97
C TYR A 177 -0.51 4.70 -22.67
N PRO A 178 -0.70 5.80 -21.93
CA PRO A 178 -0.70 5.89 -20.46
C PRO A 178 -2.08 5.60 -19.82
N VAL A 179 -2.10 4.90 -18.69
CA VAL A 179 -3.33 4.63 -17.90
C VAL A 179 -3.29 5.33 -16.55
N ASN A 180 -4.27 6.20 -16.27
CA ASN A 180 -4.35 6.91 -14.99
C ASN A 180 -4.99 6.04 -13.89
N HIS A 181 -4.15 5.24 -13.23
CA HIS A 181 -4.56 4.31 -12.16
C HIS A 181 -5.15 5.02 -10.94
N LEU A 182 -4.67 6.22 -10.60
CA LEU A 182 -5.21 7.02 -9.49
C LEU A 182 -6.67 7.42 -9.76
N ARG A 183 -6.95 7.89 -10.98
CA ARG A 183 -8.32 8.23 -11.40
C ARG A 183 -9.23 6.99 -11.36
N MET A 184 -8.77 5.87 -11.91
CA MET A 184 -9.56 4.62 -11.90
C MET A 184 -9.86 4.14 -10.48
N ARG A 185 -8.92 4.30 -9.53
CA ARG A 185 -9.17 3.99 -8.12
C ARG A 185 -10.16 4.95 -7.48
N GLY A 186 -10.01 6.26 -7.70
CA GLY A 186 -10.96 7.25 -7.21
C GLY A 186 -12.38 7.02 -7.75
N GLU A 187 -12.51 6.68 -9.03
CA GLU A 187 -13.79 6.29 -9.63
C GLU A 187 -14.34 5.01 -9.01
N TYR A 188 -13.55 3.95 -8.85
CA TYR A 188 -14.00 2.72 -8.22
C TYR A 188 -14.49 2.95 -6.77
N ASP A 189 -13.73 3.71 -5.98
CA ASP A 189 -14.04 3.99 -4.58
C ASP A 189 -15.36 4.74 -4.39
N ARG A 190 -15.79 5.55 -5.38
CA ARG A 190 -17.10 6.23 -5.38
C ARG A 190 -18.29 5.28 -5.52
N PHE A 191 -18.13 4.13 -6.17
CA PHE A 191 -19.23 3.23 -6.50
C PHE A 191 -19.16 1.86 -5.80
N LYS A 192 -18.02 1.47 -5.23
CA LYS A 192 -17.81 0.12 -4.66
C LYS A 192 -18.76 -0.27 -3.52
N PHE A 193 -19.35 0.70 -2.83
CA PHE A 193 -20.31 0.48 -1.73
C PHE A 193 -21.77 0.69 -2.12
N ARG A 194 -22.06 0.95 -3.40
CA ARG A 194 -23.44 1.07 -3.86
C ARG A 194 -24.07 -0.30 -4.01
N GLU A 195 -25.23 -0.47 -3.38
CA GLU A 195 -25.98 -1.73 -3.39
C GLU A 195 -27.01 -1.80 -4.53
N ASP A 196 -27.30 -0.68 -5.20
CA ASP A 196 -28.18 -0.67 -6.37
C ASP A 196 -27.49 -1.23 -7.61
N VAL A 197 -28.28 -1.80 -8.52
CA VAL A 197 -27.82 -2.47 -9.74
C VAL A 197 -26.94 -1.55 -10.60
N LEU A 198 -27.29 -0.27 -10.75
CA LEU A 198 -26.52 0.66 -11.58
C LEU A 198 -25.15 0.95 -10.97
N GLY A 199 -25.11 1.26 -9.67
CA GLY A 199 -23.86 1.49 -8.94
C GLY A 199 -22.95 0.26 -8.94
N ASN A 200 -23.51 -0.93 -8.70
CA ASN A 200 -22.77 -2.18 -8.71
C ASN A 200 -22.23 -2.54 -10.11
N ARG A 201 -23.02 -2.37 -11.18
CA ARG A 201 -22.53 -2.54 -12.56
C ARG A 201 -21.38 -1.58 -12.87
N PHE A 202 -21.48 -0.33 -12.43
CA PHE A 202 -20.41 0.65 -12.66
C PHE A 202 -19.11 0.27 -11.94
N SER A 203 -19.19 -0.17 -10.68
CA SER A 203 -18.01 -0.63 -9.94
C SER A 203 -17.43 -1.93 -10.52
N ASN A 204 -18.28 -2.87 -10.96
CA ASN A 204 -17.86 -4.08 -11.69
C ASN A 204 -17.09 -3.73 -12.96
N ARG A 205 -17.60 -2.81 -13.79
CA ARG A 205 -16.94 -2.35 -15.02
C ARG A 205 -15.55 -1.79 -14.73
N ILE A 206 -15.44 -0.87 -13.77
CA ILE A 206 -14.15 -0.27 -13.42
C ILE A 206 -13.19 -1.34 -12.89
N PHE A 207 -13.64 -2.20 -11.98
CA PHE A 207 -12.79 -3.24 -11.40
C PHE A 207 -12.32 -4.24 -12.46
N PHE A 208 -13.20 -4.65 -13.37
CA PHE A 208 -12.86 -5.54 -14.47
C PHE A 208 -11.82 -4.89 -15.40
N ALA A 209 -12.02 -3.62 -15.78
CA ALA A 209 -11.05 -2.87 -16.57
C ALA A 209 -9.69 -2.77 -15.86
N ARG A 210 -9.68 -2.46 -14.55
CA ARG A 210 -8.45 -2.41 -13.75
C ARG A 210 -7.73 -3.74 -13.73
N ARG A 211 -8.42 -4.89 -13.65
CA ARG A 211 -7.79 -6.22 -13.72
C ARG A 211 -7.12 -6.51 -15.07
N ILE A 212 -7.51 -5.83 -16.13
CA ILE A 212 -6.87 -5.95 -17.47
C ILE A 212 -5.71 -4.95 -17.61
N LEU A 213 -5.89 -3.71 -17.12
CA LEU A 213 -4.98 -2.58 -17.31
C LEU A 213 -3.86 -2.48 -16.23
N GLU A 214 -4.17 -2.77 -14.96
CA GLU A 214 -3.21 -2.94 -13.86
C GLU A 214 -2.67 -4.38 -13.88
N ASP A 215 -1.87 -4.73 -14.88
CA ASP A 215 -1.30 -6.06 -15.04
C ASP A 215 0.15 -6.02 -15.56
N GLY A 216 0.85 -7.15 -15.51
CA GLY A 216 2.22 -7.24 -15.98
C GLY A 216 2.70 -8.65 -16.31
N ALA A 217 3.83 -8.72 -16.99
CA ALA A 217 4.46 -9.96 -17.39
C ALA A 217 4.99 -10.71 -16.16
N PRO A 218 4.63 -11.99 -15.98
CA PRO A 218 5.08 -12.78 -14.84
C PRO A 218 6.57 -13.12 -14.94
N THR A 219 7.16 -13.59 -13.83
CA THR A 219 8.40 -14.36 -13.85
C THR A 219 8.11 -15.81 -14.24
N HIS A 220 9.11 -16.54 -14.73
CA HIS A 220 8.94 -17.92 -15.18
C HIS A 220 8.34 -18.86 -14.11
N ASN A 221 8.82 -18.74 -12.87
CA ASN A 221 8.28 -19.49 -11.71
C ASN A 221 6.94 -18.95 -11.18
N GLN A 222 6.36 -17.95 -11.86
CA GLN A 222 5.07 -17.34 -11.55
C GLN A 222 4.94 -16.68 -10.17
N SER A 223 6.05 -16.59 -9.42
CA SER A 223 6.07 -16.04 -8.08
C SER A 223 5.89 -14.51 -8.04
N LYS A 224 6.21 -13.82 -9.13
CA LYS A 224 6.16 -12.35 -9.24
C LYS A 224 5.71 -11.93 -10.64
N SER A 225 5.33 -10.66 -10.78
CA SER A 225 5.14 -10.00 -12.09
C SER A 225 5.75 -8.59 -12.06
N ASP A 226 5.94 -7.99 -13.24
CA ASP A 226 6.38 -6.59 -13.36
C ASP A 226 5.23 -5.57 -13.26
N ILE A 227 4.08 -5.96 -12.72
CA ILE A 227 2.92 -5.07 -12.52
C ILE A 227 3.30 -3.76 -11.81
N PHE A 228 4.13 -3.83 -10.77
CA PHE A 228 4.59 -2.64 -10.04
C PHE A 228 5.39 -1.69 -10.93
N PHE A 229 6.25 -2.22 -11.79
CA PHE A 229 7.04 -1.42 -12.73
C PHE A 229 6.17 -0.79 -13.82
N ARG A 230 5.27 -1.58 -14.42
CA ARG A 230 4.37 -1.08 -15.48
C ARG A 230 3.42 -0.01 -14.97
N THR A 231 2.91 -0.17 -13.76
CA THR A 231 2.07 0.87 -13.13
C THR A 231 2.89 2.09 -12.68
N LEU A 232 4.15 1.92 -12.26
CA LEU A 232 5.08 3.02 -12.00
C LEU A 232 5.35 3.86 -13.24
N VAL A 233 5.52 3.23 -14.41
CA VAL A 233 5.70 3.91 -15.70
C VAL A 233 4.52 4.85 -16.02
N ASN A 234 3.29 4.42 -15.74
CA ASN A 234 2.11 5.30 -15.86
C ASN A 234 2.16 6.46 -14.85
N THR A 235 2.50 6.18 -13.60
CA THR A 235 2.59 7.21 -12.55
C THR A 235 3.62 8.28 -12.90
N LEU A 236 4.81 7.89 -13.36
CA LEU A 236 5.85 8.81 -13.82
C LEU A 236 5.38 9.65 -14.99
N HIS A 237 4.71 9.06 -16.00
CA HIS A 237 4.17 9.80 -17.14
C HIS A 237 3.28 10.97 -16.69
N PHE A 238 2.32 10.70 -15.79
CA PHE A 238 1.44 11.75 -15.30
C PHE A 238 2.17 12.73 -14.37
N ASN A 239 3.01 12.25 -13.45
CA ASN A 239 3.62 13.14 -12.46
C ASN A 239 4.68 14.07 -13.06
N LEU A 240 5.52 13.59 -13.99
CA LEU A 240 6.52 14.42 -14.66
C LEU A 240 5.86 15.53 -15.48
N ALA A 241 4.70 15.26 -16.09
CA ALA A 241 3.93 16.28 -16.80
C ALA A 241 3.36 17.39 -15.89
N HIS A 242 3.25 17.14 -14.58
CA HIS A 242 2.81 18.14 -13.60
C HIS A 242 3.97 18.84 -12.89
N GLU A 243 5.21 18.40 -13.07
CA GLU A 243 6.36 19.12 -12.53
C GLU A 243 6.64 20.39 -13.33
N GLN A 244 6.79 21.50 -12.61
CA GLN A 244 6.92 22.81 -13.24
C GLN A 244 8.33 23.41 -13.11
N ILE A 245 8.96 23.23 -11.94
CA ILE A 245 10.18 23.96 -11.59
C ILE A 245 11.30 23.00 -11.20
N PHE A 246 11.15 22.27 -10.10
CA PHE A 246 12.18 21.35 -9.59
C PHE A 246 11.68 19.92 -9.56
N LEU A 247 12.63 18.98 -9.64
CA LEU A 247 12.37 17.58 -9.43
C LEU A 247 11.98 17.34 -7.97
N GLU A 248 10.75 16.93 -7.73
CA GLU A 248 10.23 16.63 -6.41
C GLU A 248 10.70 15.25 -5.94
N GLU A 249 10.79 15.07 -4.61
CA GLU A 249 11.34 13.83 -4.03
C GLU A 249 10.59 12.58 -4.50
N ASN A 250 9.26 12.65 -4.62
CA ASN A 250 8.47 11.52 -5.11
C ASN A 250 8.88 11.09 -6.52
N ASN A 251 9.11 12.06 -7.42
CA ASN A 251 9.46 11.78 -8.81
C ASN A 251 10.92 11.39 -8.95
N ARG A 252 11.84 11.99 -8.18
CA ARG A 252 13.24 11.54 -8.06
C ARG A 252 13.31 10.06 -7.62
N TYR A 253 12.57 9.73 -6.55
CA TYR A 253 12.50 8.36 -6.01
C TYR A 253 11.91 7.37 -7.02
N ASP A 254 10.93 7.80 -7.80
CA ASP A 254 10.27 6.99 -8.84
C ASP A 254 11.14 6.83 -10.09
N LEU A 255 11.85 7.88 -10.52
CA LEU A 255 12.84 7.83 -11.60
C LEU A 255 14.02 6.91 -11.26
N SER A 256 14.54 7.00 -10.03
CA SER A 256 15.61 6.12 -9.55
C SER A 256 15.20 4.63 -9.63
N SER A 257 13.96 4.32 -9.23
CA SER A 257 13.41 2.98 -9.39
C SER A 257 13.20 2.59 -10.85
N PHE A 258 12.70 3.49 -11.69
CA PHE A 258 12.55 3.24 -13.13
C PHE A 258 13.90 2.90 -13.78
N ILE A 259 14.94 3.69 -13.51
CA ILE A 259 16.32 3.46 -13.99
C ILE A 259 16.81 2.08 -13.54
N THR A 260 16.75 1.80 -12.24
CA THR A 260 17.25 0.55 -11.65
C THR A 260 16.52 -0.67 -12.20
N ILE A 261 15.18 -0.63 -12.26
CA ILE A 261 14.38 -1.76 -12.73
C ILE A 261 14.57 -1.96 -14.24
N THR A 262 14.66 -0.88 -15.03
CA THR A 262 14.90 -0.97 -16.47
C THR A 262 16.24 -1.61 -16.75
N ARG A 263 17.33 -1.16 -16.10
CA ARG A 263 18.66 -1.81 -16.19
C ARG A 263 18.60 -3.29 -15.84
N ASN A 264 17.89 -3.65 -14.76
CA ASN A 264 17.73 -5.04 -14.35
C ASN A 264 16.93 -5.89 -15.37
N ILE A 265 15.96 -5.31 -16.07
CA ILE A 265 15.23 -6.00 -17.14
C ILE A 265 16.15 -6.20 -18.34
N LEU A 266 16.86 -5.15 -18.77
CA LEU A 266 17.79 -5.22 -19.91
C LEU A 266 18.95 -6.18 -19.64
N ALA A 267 19.51 -6.19 -18.43
CA ALA A 267 20.60 -7.08 -18.04
C ALA A 267 20.25 -8.57 -18.08
N ARG A 268 18.95 -8.93 -17.92
CA ARG A 268 18.49 -10.32 -18.09
C ARG A 268 18.51 -10.78 -19.55
N GLY A 269 18.59 -9.83 -20.47
CA GLY A 269 18.67 -10.08 -21.89
C GLY A 269 17.33 -10.38 -22.55
N HIS A 270 17.45 -10.59 -23.85
CA HIS A 270 16.33 -10.70 -24.77
C HIS A 270 15.48 -11.96 -24.55
N ALA A 271 16.15 -13.11 -24.38
CA ALA A 271 15.50 -14.40 -24.20
C ALA A 271 14.54 -14.43 -23.01
N GLU A 272 14.96 -13.90 -21.86
CA GLU A 272 14.11 -13.81 -20.66
C GLU A 272 12.94 -12.84 -20.87
N SER A 273 13.19 -11.70 -21.51
CA SER A 273 12.12 -10.73 -21.82
C SER A 273 11.06 -11.35 -22.75
N ARG A 274 11.49 -12.09 -23.77
CA ARG A 274 10.62 -12.82 -24.69
C ARG A 274 9.82 -13.91 -23.99
N LEU A 275 10.47 -14.69 -23.12
CA LEU A 275 9.82 -15.74 -22.32
C LEU A 275 8.69 -15.15 -21.46
N ARG A 276 8.97 -14.07 -20.73
CA ARG A 276 8.00 -13.42 -19.85
C ARG A 276 6.81 -12.83 -20.61
N LEU A 277 7.04 -12.19 -21.76
CA LEU A 277 5.95 -11.72 -22.62
C LEU A 277 5.12 -12.87 -23.20
N SER A 278 5.76 -13.98 -23.58
CA SER A 278 5.07 -15.17 -24.07
C SER A 278 4.19 -15.80 -22.99
N ASP A 279 4.70 -15.91 -21.76
CA ASP A 279 3.94 -16.37 -20.60
C ASP A 279 2.76 -15.44 -20.29
N TRP A 280 2.96 -14.13 -20.42
CA TRP A 280 1.89 -13.16 -20.28
C TRP A 280 0.80 -13.35 -21.33
N ARG A 281 1.17 -13.45 -22.61
CA ARG A 281 0.23 -13.74 -23.71
C ARG A 281 -0.57 -15.01 -23.43
N ASN A 282 0.10 -16.09 -23.02
CA ASN A 282 -0.55 -17.36 -22.73
C ASN A 282 -1.53 -17.26 -21.55
N ARG A 283 -1.24 -16.43 -20.54
CA ARG A 283 -2.18 -16.12 -19.45
C ARG A 283 -3.39 -15.34 -19.95
N GLU A 284 -3.20 -14.31 -20.75
CA GLU A 284 -4.32 -13.55 -21.30
C GLU A 284 -5.19 -14.40 -22.23
N LEU A 285 -4.61 -15.31 -23.01
CA LEU A 285 -5.35 -16.29 -23.81
C LEU A 285 -6.22 -17.22 -22.94
N ARG A 286 -5.68 -17.70 -21.81
CA ARG A 286 -6.46 -18.50 -20.85
C ARG A 286 -7.62 -17.69 -20.24
N LYS A 287 -7.36 -16.44 -19.84
CA LYS A 287 -8.41 -15.52 -19.35
C LYS A 287 -9.47 -15.27 -20.40
N LEU A 288 -9.08 -15.01 -21.65
CA LEU A 288 -10.01 -14.80 -22.77
C LEU A 288 -10.90 -16.02 -22.99
N ASN A 289 -10.30 -17.22 -23.02
CA ASN A 289 -11.05 -18.46 -23.17
C ASN A 289 -12.02 -18.66 -22.00
N TYR A 290 -11.57 -18.44 -20.77
CA TYR A 290 -12.40 -18.51 -19.57
C TYR A 290 -13.64 -17.60 -19.66
N TYR A 291 -13.48 -16.33 -20.04
CA TYR A 291 -14.62 -15.41 -20.17
C TYR A 291 -15.54 -15.76 -21.35
N ARG A 292 -15.00 -16.22 -22.47
CA ARG A 292 -15.82 -16.73 -23.60
C ARG A 292 -16.65 -17.94 -23.20
N LEU A 293 -16.09 -18.82 -22.38
CA LEU A 293 -16.76 -19.99 -21.80
C LEU A 293 -17.88 -19.58 -20.82
N ILE A 294 -17.63 -18.60 -19.94
CA ILE A 294 -18.68 -17.98 -19.11
C ILE A 294 -19.84 -17.45 -19.96
N LEU A 295 -19.54 -16.69 -21.02
CA LEU A 295 -20.58 -16.12 -21.89
C LEU A 295 -21.39 -17.18 -22.65
N ARG A 296 -20.85 -18.39 -22.81
CA ARG A 296 -21.53 -19.55 -23.40
C ARG A 296 -22.23 -20.44 -22.37
N ASN A 297 -22.29 -20.00 -21.11
CA ASN A 297 -22.83 -20.76 -19.98
C ASN A 297 -22.16 -22.13 -19.77
N LEU A 298 -20.84 -22.22 -19.98
CA LEU A 298 -20.15 -23.51 -20.04
C LEU A 298 -18.79 -23.41 -19.33
N ILE A 299 -18.58 -24.15 -18.24
CA ILE A 299 -17.32 -24.16 -17.48
C ILE A 299 -16.80 -25.59 -17.35
N TYR A 300 -15.51 -25.79 -17.61
CA TYR A 300 -14.83 -27.06 -17.42
C TYR A 300 -14.04 -27.04 -16.11
N GLN A 301 -14.32 -27.99 -15.23
CA GLN A 301 -13.50 -28.26 -14.06
C GLN A 301 -12.43 -29.31 -14.41
N GLU A 302 -11.26 -29.24 -13.78
CA GLU A 302 -10.18 -30.20 -14.04
C GLU A 302 -10.67 -31.64 -13.82
N GLY A 303 -10.58 -32.47 -14.88
CA GLY A 303 -10.99 -33.87 -14.85
C GLY A 303 -12.50 -34.14 -14.73
N GLY A 304 -13.34 -33.11 -14.83
CA GLY A 304 -14.79 -33.20 -14.60
C GLY A 304 -15.65 -33.00 -15.86
N GLN A 305 -16.95 -33.25 -15.70
CA GLN A 305 -17.97 -32.88 -16.69
C GLN A 305 -18.16 -31.35 -16.72
N PRO A 306 -18.57 -30.78 -17.86
CA PRO A 306 -18.89 -29.37 -17.93
C PRO A 306 -20.05 -29.04 -16.99
N ILE A 307 -19.94 -27.91 -16.28
CA ILE A 307 -21.00 -27.38 -15.41
C ILE A 307 -21.51 -26.04 -15.97
N THR A 308 -22.70 -25.65 -15.55
CA THR A 308 -23.27 -24.34 -15.88
C THR A 308 -22.58 -23.22 -15.11
N VAL A 309 -22.71 -21.98 -15.61
CA VAL A 309 -22.16 -20.81 -14.91
C VAL A 309 -22.88 -20.55 -13.59
N ALA A 310 -24.18 -20.81 -13.51
CA ALA A 310 -24.94 -20.67 -12.27
C ALA A 310 -24.41 -21.63 -11.18
N GLU A 311 -24.15 -22.89 -11.51
CA GLU A 311 -23.55 -23.87 -10.58
C GLU A 311 -22.15 -23.45 -10.16
N TYR A 312 -21.33 -22.97 -11.10
CA TYR A 312 -19.98 -22.49 -10.81
C TYR A 312 -19.99 -21.25 -9.88
N ILE A 313 -20.88 -20.27 -10.13
CA ILE A 313 -21.06 -19.11 -9.27
C ILE A 313 -21.53 -19.55 -7.88
N ALA A 314 -22.47 -20.49 -7.78
CA ALA A 314 -22.93 -21.02 -6.50
C ALA A 314 -21.78 -21.68 -5.71
N GLN A 315 -20.88 -22.41 -6.37
CA GLN A 315 -19.68 -22.97 -5.74
C GLN A 315 -18.73 -21.87 -5.24
N LYS A 316 -18.53 -20.81 -6.04
CA LYS A 316 -17.69 -19.67 -5.67
C LYS A 316 -18.26 -18.86 -4.51
N LEU A 317 -19.56 -18.60 -4.51
CA LEU A 317 -20.26 -17.93 -3.42
C LEU A 317 -20.19 -18.77 -2.14
N LYS A 318 -20.40 -20.10 -2.24
CA LYS A 318 -20.23 -21.02 -1.12
C LYS A 318 -18.80 -20.97 -0.56
N ALA A 319 -17.76 -21.00 -1.41
CA ALA A 319 -16.37 -20.91 -0.95
C ALA A 319 -16.06 -19.57 -0.26
N ARG A 320 -16.61 -18.46 -0.78
CA ARG A 320 -16.52 -17.14 -0.15
C ARG A 320 -17.18 -17.13 1.22
N ASP A 321 -18.40 -17.62 1.33
CA ASP A 321 -19.16 -17.65 2.58
C ASP A 321 -18.50 -18.54 3.61
N GLU A 322 -17.98 -19.70 3.18
CA GLU A 322 -17.24 -20.62 4.02
C GLU A 322 -15.94 -20.01 4.60
N LEU A 323 -15.15 -19.32 3.78
CA LEU A 323 -13.96 -18.61 4.24
C LEU A 323 -14.34 -17.46 5.19
N LYS A 324 -15.31 -16.63 4.79
CA LYS A 324 -15.78 -15.49 5.59
C LYS A 324 -16.28 -15.97 6.95
N LYS A 325 -17.16 -16.98 6.98
CA LYS A 325 -17.70 -17.57 8.22
C LYS A 325 -16.58 -18.10 9.12
N PHE A 326 -15.64 -18.86 8.55
CA PHE A 326 -14.51 -19.39 9.31
C PHE A 326 -13.68 -18.28 9.97
N VAL A 327 -13.36 -17.21 9.23
CA VAL A 327 -12.58 -16.09 9.80
C VAL A 327 -13.40 -15.31 10.82
N MET A 328 -14.69 -15.04 10.56
CA MET A 328 -15.56 -14.34 11.51
C MET A 328 -15.73 -15.10 12.82
N GLU A 329 -15.90 -16.43 12.76
CA GLU A 329 -15.92 -17.28 13.96
C GLU A 329 -14.62 -17.16 14.75
N LYS A 330 -13.47 -17.17 14.06
CA LYS A 330 -12.18 -16.95 14.72
C LYS A 330 -12.07 -15.55 15.32
N TYR A 331 -12.47 -14.49 14.62
CA TYR A 331 -12.45 -13.12 15.15
C TYR A 331 -13.36 -12.95 16.36
N VAL A 332 -14.53 -13.60 16.39
CA VAL A 332 -15.39 -13.62 17.57
C VAL A 332 -14.71 -14.31 18.76
N ASN A 333 -14.03 -15.43 18.53
CA ASN A 333 -13.28 -16.10 19.60
C ASN A 333 -12.15 -15.20 20.13
N VAL A 334 -11.43 -14.51 19.23
CA VAL A 334 -10.41 -13.52 19.62
C VAL A 334 -11.03 -12.42 20.48
N TYR A 335 -12.16 -11.88 20.02
CA TYR A 335 -12.89 -10.83 20.71
C TYR A 335 -13.28 -11.26 22.13
N GLN A 336 -13.94 -12.42 22.26
CA GLN A 336 -14.42 -12.96 23.52
C GLN A 336 -13.30 -13.34 24.49
N PHE A 337 -12.15 -13.79 23.97
CA PHE A 337 -10.97 -14.07 24.78
C PHE A 337 -10.42 -12.77 25.38
N TRP A 338 -10.05 -11.81 24.53
CA TRP A 338 -9.38 -10.59 24.98
C TRP A 338 -10.28 -9.65 25.75
N SER A 339 -11.59 -9.61 25.48
CA SER A 339 -12.55 -8.79 26.23
C SER A 339 -12.67 -9.15 27.72
N LYS A 340 -12.22 -10.34 28.12
CA LYS A 340 -12.22 -10.79 29.52
C LYS A 340 -11.00 -10.32 30.31
N HIS A 341 -9.98 -9.81 29.63
CA HIS A 341 -8.73 -9.36 30.24
C HIS A 341 -8.74 -7.84 30.46
N ALA A 342 -7.87 -7.37 31.35
CA ALA A 342 -7.73 -5.94 31.66
C ALA A 342 -7.38 -5.11 30.41
N GLU A 343 -7.80 -3.84 30.41
CA GLU A 343 -7.64 -2.89 29.29
C GLU A 343 -6.20 -2.80 28.78
N ILE A 344 -5.20 -2.82 29.68
CA ILE A 344 -3.77 -2.82 29.31
C ILE A 344 -3.38 -4.03 28.44
N TYR A 345 -3.93 -5.22 28.70
CA TYR A 345 -3.63 -6.42 27.91
C TYR A 345 -4.32 -6.40 26.56
N GLN A 346 -5.53 -5.83 26.49
CA GLN A 346 -6.22 -5.58 25.22
C GLN A 346 -5.42 -4.59 24.36
N ALA A 347 -4.91 -3.52 24.97
CA ALA A 347 -4.08 -2.53 24.29
C ALA A 347 -2.78 -3.14 23.73
N LEU A 348 -2.07 -3.93 24.54
CA LEU A 348 -0.85 -4.62 24.10
C LEU A 348 -1.11 -5.59 22.96
N PHE A 349 -2.19 -6.38 23.04
CA PHE A 349 -2.58 -7.30 21.97
C PHE A 349 -2.88 -6.55 20.66
N ALA A 350 -3.70 -5.49 20.73
CA ALA A 350 -4.05 -4.70 19.56
C ALA A 350 -2.80 -4.06 18.92
N MET A 351 -1.98 -3.37 19.72
CA MET A 351 -0.79 -2.67 19.25
C MET A 351 0.27 -3.62 18.66
N GLU A 352 0.55 -4.74 19.33
CA GLU A 352 1.50 -5.74 18.84
C GLU A 352 1.02 -6.37 17.53
N THR A 353 -0.26 -6.76 17.46
CA THR A 353 -0.86 -7.36 16.27
C THR A 353 -0.85 -6.38 15.09
N ILE A 354 -1.18 -5.11 15.31
CA ILE A 354 -1.15 -4.08 14.26
C ILE A 354 0.28 -3.88 13.74
N LEU A 355 1.27 -3.70 14.62
CA LEU A 355 2.65 -3.50 14.18
C LEU A 355 3.22 -4.70 13.43
N PHE A 356 2.90 -5.92 13.89
CA PHE A 356 3.37 -7.13 13.26
C PHE A 356 2.88 -7.23 11.81
N ASN A 357 1.62 -6.88 11.55
CA ASN A 357 0.98 -7.07 10.25
C ASN A 357 1.08 -5.85 9.30
N GLU A 358 1.18 -4.62 9.82
CA GLU A 358 1.22 -3.41 8.98
C GLU A 358 2.65 -2.93 8.68
N VAL A 359 3.59 -3.11 9.62
CA VAL A 359 4.95 -2.55 9.50
C VAL A 359 6.01 -3.63 9.37
N GLY A 360 5.93 -4.70 10.15
CA GLY A 360 6.95 -5.76 10.15
C GLY A 360 8.33 -5.28 10.62
N THR A 361 9.40 -5.74 9.96
CA THR A 361 10.80 -5.42 10.30
C THR A 361 11.35 -4.23 9.52
N MET A 362 10.51 -3.37 8.94
CA MET A 362 10.93 -2.36 7.96
C MET A 362 11.63 -1.13 8.57
N ASP A 363 11.75 -1.03 9.89
CA ASP A 363 12.32 0.17 10.53
C ASP A 363 13.83 0.14 10.77
N GLY A 364 14.41 1.34 10.81
CA GLY A 364 15.80 1.56 11.19
C GLY A 364 16.03 1.48 12.71
N PRO A 365 17.27 1.71 13.18
CA PRO A 365 17.74 1.37 14.54
C PRO A 365 17.02 2.03 15.74
N ASN A 366 16.10 2.97 15.51
CA ASN A 366 15.34 3.68 16.56
C ASN A 366 13.83 3.39 16.56
N SER A 367 13.39 2.56 15.61
CA SER A 367 12.00 2.17 15.46
C SER A 367 10.97 3.30 15.35
N LEU A 368 11.35 4.41 14.72
CA LEU A 368 10.55 5.62 14.65
C LEU A 368 9.22 5.42 13.90
N GLU A 369 9.23 4.65 12.82
CA GLU A 369 8.00 4.41 12.05
C GLU A 369 7.01 3.53 12.82
N ARG A 370 7.49 2.48 13.50
CA ARG A 370 6.64 1.69 14.42
C ARG A 370 6.10 2.56 15.55
N ARG A 371 6.91 3.46 16.13
CA ARG A 371 6.46 4.39 17.18
C ARG A 371 5.35 5.32 16.69
N ASP A 372 5.50 5.94 15.53
CA ASP A 372 4.49 6.86 15.00
C ASP A 372 3.21 6.13 14.58
N VAL A 373 3.32 4.92 14.02
CA VAL A 373 2.14 4.06 13.77
C VAL A 373 1.42 3.76 15.09
N LEU A 374 2.13 3.40 16.16
CA LEU A 374 1.54 3.18 17.49
C LEU A 374 0.88 4.44 18.06
N ARG A 375 1.46 5.63 17.84
CA ARG A 375 0.85 6.90 18.24
C ARG A 375 -0.44 7.16 17.47
N VAL A 376 -0.49 6.87 16.17
CA VAL A 376 -1.75 6.89 15.39
C VAL A 376 -2.77 5.94 15.99
N VAL A 377 -2.39 4.69 16.29
CA VAL A 377 -3.29 3.69 16.88
C VAL A 377 -3.83 4.18 18.24
N LYS A 378 -2.96 4.69 19.12
CA LYS A 378 -3.35 5.27 20.41
C LYS A 378 -4.30 6.46 20.24
N LYS A 379 -4.05 7.32 19.25
CA LYS A 379 -4.93 8.45 18.94
C LYS A 379 -6.30 7.98 18.44
N ARG A 380 -6.34 7.02 17.52
CA ARG A 380 -7.57 6.42 16.99
C ARG A 380 -8.42 5.77 18.09
N HIS A 381 -7.79 5.10 19.06
CA HIS A 381 -8.50 4.54 20.22
C HIS A 381 -9.35 5.59 20.97
N GLY A 382 -8.91 6.86 21.02
CA GLY A 382 -9.67 7.95 21.64
C GLY A 382 -10.78 8.56 20.78
N ILE A 383 -10.96 8.09 19.54
CA ILE A 383 -11.91 8.64 18.57
C ILE A 383 -13.01 7.59 18.31
N SER A 384 -14.26 7.95 18.61
CA SER A 384 -15.43 7.05 18.57
C SER A 384 -15.59 6.31 17.24
N PHE A 385 -15.31 6.97 16.11
CA PHE A 385 -15.40 6.35 14.78
C PHE A 385 -14.51 5.09 14.67
N TYR A 386 -13.27 5.17 15.15
CA TYR A 386 -12.32 4.07 15.07
C TYR A 386 -12.49 3.05 16.22
N ALA A 387 -12.90 3.53 17.39
CA ALA A 387 -13.00 2.71 18.61
C ALA A 387 -14.29 1.88 18.70
N ASN A 388 -15.21 2.01 17.74
CA ASN A 388 -16.48 1.29 17.71
C ASN A 388 -16.69 0.53 16.40
N LEU A 389 -17.25 -0.67 16.53
CA LEU A 389 -17.71 -1.45 15.39
C LEU A 389 -19.00 -0.83 14.83
N SER A 390 -19.12 -0.76 13.50
CA SER A 390 -20.34 -0.32 12.83
C SER A 390 -21.40 -1.42 12.86
N GLU A 391 -22.67 -1.04 12.99
CA GLU A 391 -23.79 -2.00 12.97
C GLU A 391 -23.90 -2.80 11.66
N ARG A 392 -23.31 -2.28 10.58
CA ARG A 392 -23.26 -2.93 9.27
C ARG A 392 -22.08 -3.91 9.12
N GLU A 393 -21.12 -3.88 10.02
CA GLU A 393 -19.93 -4.73 9.93
C GLU A 393 -20.29 -6.20 10.25
N PRO A 394 -19.79 -7.18 9.46
CA PRO A 394 -20.07 -8.60 9.68
C PRO A 394 -19.72 -9.08 11.10
N LEU A 395 -18.63 -8.56 11.69
CA LEU A 395 -18.23 -8.91 13.04
C LEU A 395 -19.25 -8.44 14.07
N PHE A 396 -19.75 -7.20 13.96
CA PHE A 396 -20.78 -6.67 14.86
C PHE A 396 -22.03 -7.55 14.83
N LEU A 397 -22.52 -7.85 13.63
CA LEU A 397 -23.70 -8.69 13.44
C LEU A 397 -23.52 -10.08 14.07
N THR A 398 -22.35 -10.68 13.91
CA THR A 398 -22.03 -12.00 14.47
C THR A 398 -21.94 -11.95 16.01
N LEU A 399 -21.34 -10.90 16.58
CA LEU A 399 -21.25 -10.74 18.03
C LEU A 399 -22.61 -10.56 18.70
N ILE A 400 -23.51 -9.77 18.09
CA ILE A 400 -24.88 -9.58 18.59
C ILE A 400 -25.69 -10.87 18.52
N GLN A 401 -25.56 -11.64 17.43
CA GLN A 401 -26.20 -12.97 17.31
C GLN A 401 -25.75 -13.92 18.42
N GLN A 402 -24.49 -13.83 18.85
CA GLN A 402 -23.95 -14.59 19.97
C GLN A 402 -24.22 -13.96 21.35
N LYS A 403 -25.09 -12.94 21.43
CA LYS A 403 -25.47 -12.24 22.66
C LYS A 403 -24.28 -11.65 23.42
N ALA A 404 -23.22 -11.25 22.71
CA ALA A 404 -22.10 -10.54 23.32
C ALA A 404 -22.59 -9.19 23.90
N SER A 405 -22.34 -8.96 25.18
CA SER A 405 -22.71 -7.72 25.86
C SER A 405 -21.53 -6.74 25.94
N HIS A 406 -21.83 -5.46 26.18
CA HIS A 406 -20.83 -4.42 26.46
C HIS A 406 -19.79 -4.18 25.35
N LEU A 407 -20.17 -4.27 24.07
CA LEU A 407 -19.25 -4.05 22.95
C LEU A 407 -18.54 -2.69 23.00
N ALA A 408 -19.26 -1.64 23.41
CA ALA A 408 -18.72 -0.29 23.56
C ALA A 408 -17.60 -0.16 24.62
N LYS A 409 -17.41 -1.15 25.50
CA LYS A 409 -16.35 -1.13 26.53
C LYS A 409 -15.01 -1.67 26.03
N ASN A 410 -14.98 -2.43 24.94
CA ASN A 410 -13.77 -3.12 24.44
C ASN A 410 -13.14 -2.37 23.26
N THR A 411 -12.91 -1.08 23.44
CA THR A 411 -12.49 -0.13 22.39
C THR A 411 -11.18 -0.52 21.69
N TRP A 412 -10.20 -1.11 22.40
CA TRP A 412 -8.96 -1.61 21.79
C TRP A 412 -9.19 -2.78 20.83
N ILE A 413 -10.08 -3.70 21.20
CA ILE A 413 -10.39 -4.87 20.39
C ILE A 413 -11.29 -4.47 19.20
N ASN A 414 -12.23 -3.55 19.42
CA ASN A 414 -13.00 -2.92 18.35
C ASN A 414 -12.08 -2.26 17.33
N LEU A 415 -11.11 -1.46 17.78
CA LEU A 415 -10.14 -0.79 16.92
C LEU A 415 -9.35 -1.79 16.07
N LEU A 416 -8.80 -2.85 16.68
CA LEU A 416 -8.04 -3.88 15.97
C LEU A 416 -8.88 -4.59 14.90
N LEU A 417 -10.13 -4.94 15.23
CA LEU A 417 -10.96 -5.81 14.39
C LEU A 417 -11.92 -5.05 13.46
N LYS A 418 -11.85 -3.71 13.44
CA LYS A 418 -12.68 -2.88 12.57
C LYS A 418 -12.31 -3.14 11.10
N GLU A 419 -13.29 -3.56 10.30
CA GLU A 419 -13.08 -3.90 8.90
C GLU A 419 -12.66 -2.65 8.10
N GLY A 420 -11.57 -2.74 7.35
CA GLY A 420 -11.06 -1.66 6.49
C GLY A 420 -10.16 -0.64 7.17
N GLU A 421 -9.98 -0.69 8.50
CA GLU A 421 -9.01 0.17 9.20
C GLU A 421 -7.57 -0.31 9.03
N PHE A 422 -7.39 -1.63 8.99
CA PHE A 422 -6.12 -2.29 8.72
C PHE A 422 -6.33 -3.34 7.64
N SER A 423 -5.33 -3.53 6.79
CA SER A 423 -5.44 -4.42 5.62
C SER A 423 -5.74 -5.87 6.04
N PHE A 424 -5.15 -6.32 7.14
CA PHE A 424 -5.26 -7.69 7.63
C PHE A 424 -6.62 -8.01 8.28
N THR A 425 -7.55 -7.05 8.44
CA THR A 425 -8.90 -7.34 8.96
C THR A 425 -9.82 -7.93 7.89
N TYR A 426 -9.50 -7.79 6.60
CA TYR A 426 -10.22 -8.47 5.53
C TYR A 426 -10.00 -9.99 5.56
N TYR A 427 -11.09 -10.76 5.56
CA TYR A 427 -11.05 -12.22 5.70
C TYR A 427 -10.20 -12.96 4.64
N TYR A 428 -10.02 -12.36 3.46
CA TYR A 428 -9.27 -12.94 2.35
C TYR A 428 -7.80 -12.51 2.30
N MET A 429 -7.33 -11.67 3.23
CA MET A 429 -5.93 -11.25 3.27
C MET A 429 -5.08 -12.24 4.05
N HIS A 430 -3.87 -12.53 3.55
CA HIS A 430 -2.93 -13.46 4.19
C HIS A 430 -2.55 -13.10 5.65
N GLY A 431 -2.74 -11.84 6.05
CA GLY A 431 -2.56 -11.39 7.44
C GLY A 431 -3.71 -11.74 8.40
N ALA A 432 -4.92 -12.03 7.90
CA ALA A 432 -6.09 -12.38 8.71
C ALA A 432 -5.82 -13.53 9.71
N PRO A 433 -5.19 -14.67 9.32
CA PRO A 433 -4.87 -15.73 10.25
C PRO A 433 -3.90 -15.29 11.35
N LYS A 434 -3.07 -14.27 11.13
CA LYS A 434 -2.11 -13.80 12.13
C LYS A 434 -2.75 -13.09 13.31
N ILE A 435 -4.04 -12.72 13.20
CA ILE A 435 -4.81 -12.26 14.36
C ILE A 435 -5.01 -13.43 15.33
N PHE A 436 -5.54 -14.57 14.88
CA PHE A 436 -5.89 -15.72 15.73
C PHE A 436 -4.81 -16.82 15.84
N CYS A 437 -3.79 -16.76 14.98
CA CYS A 437 -2.60 -17.60 14.97
C CYS A 437 -1.35 -16.72 14.79
N PRO A 438 -0.91 -16.00 15.83
CA PRO A 438 0.33 -15.22 15.81
C PRO A 438 1.56 -16.06 15.43
N ASP A 439 2.52 -15.47 14.71
CA ASP A 439 3.72 -16.18 14.25
C ASP A 439 4.65 -16.59 15.40
N GLY A 440 4.79 -17.90 15.61
CA GLY A 440 5.67 -18.52 16.61
C GLY A 440 7.08 -18.84 16.13
N SER A 441 7.48 -18.42 14.93
CA SER A 441 8.87 -18.56 14.47
C SER A 441 9.81 -17.74 15.36
N GLY A 442 11.10 -18.11 15.45
CA GLY A 442 12.07 -17.36 16.25
C GLY A 442 12.21 -15.88 15.82
N SER A 443 12.10 -15.61 14.52
CA SER A 443 12.01 -14.24 13.99
C SER A 443 10.72 -13.53 14.41
N GLY A 444 9.58 -14.23 14.36
CA GLY A 444 8.29 -13.71 14.76
C GLY A 444 8.23 -13.38 16.25
N GLU A 445 8.71 -14.28 17.11
CA GLU A 445 8.85 -14.07 18.56
C GLU A 445 9.71 -12.86 18.89
N ARG A 446 10.86 -12.71 18.22
CA ARG A 446 11.73 -11.54 18.41
C ARG A 446 11.01 -10.25 18.03
N LEU A 447 10.36 -10.20 16.86
CA LEU A 447 9.65 -9.01 16.40
C LEU A 447 8.48 -8.65 17.34
N ARG A 448 7.71 -9.64 17.80
CA ARG A 448 6.62 -9.42 18.76
C ARG A 448 7.13 -8.87 20.09
N LYS A 449 8.27 -9.39 20.59
CA LYS A 449 8.90 -8.86 21.79
C LYS A 449 9.27 -7.38 21.63
N GLU A 450 9.93 -7.02 20.53
CA GLU A 450 10.25 -5.62 20.23
C GLU A 450 8.99 -4.75 20.13
N ASN A 451 7.95 -5.23 19.46
CA ASN A 451 6.69 -4.50 19.32
C ASN A 451 5.99 -4.30 20.68
N LEU A 452 6.07 -5.27 21.60
CA LEU A 452 5.52 -5.14 22.95
C LEU A 452 6.28 -4.10 23.78
N ASP A 453 7.61 -4.10 23.70
CA ASP A 453 8.45 -3.12 24.39
C ASP A 453 8.14 -1.69 23.90
N LEU A 454 7.97 -1.53 22.58
CA LEU A 454 7.52 -0.26 21.97
C LEU A 454 6.10 0.12 22.40
N SER A 455 5.17 -0.83 22.38
CA SER A 455 3.77 -0.60 22.77
C SER A 455 3.67 -0.08 24.20
N LEU A 456 4.41 -0.69 25.15
CA LEU A 456 4.48 -0.19 26.52
C LEU A 456 5.09 1.21 26.61
N SER A 457 6.12 1.51 25.83
CA SER A 457 6.69 2.86 25.76
C SER A 457 5.63 3.88 25.33
N ILE A 458 4.90 3.61 24.25
CA ILE A 458 3.89 4.54 23.70
C ILE A 458 2.68 4.68 24.61
N LEU A 459 2.26 3.61 25.31
CA LEU A 459 1.14 3.68 26.25
C LEU A 459 1.45 4.60 27.44
N LYS A 460 2.73 4.74 27.84
CA LYS A 460 3.19 5.68 28.87
C LYS A 460 3.37 7.12 28.39
N GLU A 461 3.50 7.36 27.09
CA GLU A 461 3.68 8.72 26.56
C GLU A 461 2.44 9.58 26.83
N THR A 462 2.62 10.79 27.35
CA THR A 462 1.53 11.76 27.54
C THR A 462 1.39 12.72 26.36
N ASP A 463 2.34 12.69 25.43
CA ASP A 463 2.42 13.66 24.33
C ASP A 463 1.23 13.53 23.37
N SER A 464 0.66 14.67 23.00
CA SER A 464 -0.44 14.75 22.06
C SER A 464 0.07 14.64 20.62
N TYR A 465 0.15 13.42 20.11
CA TYR A 465 0.35 13.19 18.67
C TYR A 465 -0.95 13.46 17.90
N GLU A 466 -0.85 14.18 16.78
CA GLU A 466 -2.02 14.61 15.99
C GLU A 466 -2.38 13.63 14.87
N GLY A 467 -1.44 12.78 14.46
CA GLY A 467 -1.65 11.86 13.35
C GLY A 467 -2.76 10.85 13.64
N VAL A 468 -3.69 10.73 12.69
CA VAL A 468 -4.81 9.77 12.72
C VAL A 468 -4.80 8.83 11.53
N ARG A 469 -3.94 9.05 10.54
CA ARG A 469 -3.82 8.21 9.35
C ARG A 469 -2.36 8.14 8.91
N TYR A 470 -1.98 7.03 8.30
CA TYR A 470 -0.69 6.86 7.68
C TYR A 470 -0.83 6.13 6.34
N PHE A 471 0.19 6.25 5.50
CA PHE A 471 0.22 5.69 4.16
C PHE A 471 1.63 5.34 3.72
N SER A 472 1.81 4.17 3.12
CA SER A 472 3.05 3.76 2.48
C SER A 472 2.91 3.84 0.97
N ARG A 473 3.49 4.87 0.35
CA ARG A 473 3.47 4.98 -1.12
C ARG A 473 4.31 3.89 -1.78
N ALA A 474 5.44 3.53 -1.16
CA ALA A 474 6.33 2.48 -1.63
C ALA A 474 5.64 1.11 -1.74
N SER A 475 4.67 0.83 -0.86
CA SER A 475 3.90 -0.41 -0.85
C SER A 475 2.73 -0.41 -1.85
N MET A 476 2.37 0.74 -2.41
CA MET A 476 1.27 0.85 -3.36
C MET A 476 1.70 0.42 -4.77
N VAL A 477 0.83 -0.33 -5.43
CA VAL A 477 0.99 -0.68 -6.85
C VAL A 477 1.15 0.60 -7.66
N GLY A 478 2.28 0.73 -8.34
CA GLY A 478 2.64 1.88 -9.17
C GLY A 478 2.95 3.14 -8.38
N ARG A 479 3.13 3.05 -7.05
CA ARG A 479 3.44 4.17 -6.16
C ARG A 479 2.49 5.37 -6.33
N ILE A 480 1.24 5.08 -6.67
CA ILE A 480 0.20 6.09 -6.74
C ILE A 480 0.03 6.77 -5.38
N ASN A 481 -0.11 8.09 -5.37
CA ASN A 481 -0.32 8.83 -4.15
C ASN A 481 -1.83 8.93 -3.85
N MET A 482 -2.34 8.06 -2.98
CA MET A 482 -3.76 8.07 -2.59
C MET A 482 -4.13 9.27 -1.72
N ALA A 483 -3.16 10.01 -1.18
CA ALA A 483 -3.42 11.16 -0.33
C ALA A 483 -4.22 12.26 -1.03
N SER A 484 -4.15 12.36 -2.36
CA SER A 484 -4.93 13.31 -3.14
C SER A 484 -6.42 12.96 -3.22
N LEU A 485 -6.84 11.79 -2.73
CA LEU A 485 -8.24 11.38 -2.64
C LEU A 485 -8.80 11.56 -1.21
N TRP A 486 -8.00 12.11 -0.30
CA TRP A 486 -8.31 12.23 1.13
C TRP A 486 -8.45 13.69 1.53
N ASP A 487 -9.50 14.34 1.02
CA ASP A 487 -9.72 15.77 1.20
C ASP A 487 -9.89 16.19 2.67
N ASP A 488 -10.28 15.27 3.55
CA ASP A 488 -10.47 15.52 4.99
C ASP A 488 -9.16 15.48 5.81
N PHE A 489 -8.03 15.21 5.15
CA PHE A 489 -6.74 15.01 5.82
C PHE A 489 -5.66 15.95 5.26
N VAL A 490 -4.68 16.25 6.11
CA VAL A 490 -3.46 17.00 5.76
C VAL A 490 -2.22 16.23 6.21
N PRO A 491 -1.15 16.20 5.41
CA PRO A 491 0.08 15.53 5.80
C PRO A 491 0.72 16.25 6.97
N LEU A 492 1.21 15.49 7.94
CA LEU A 492 2.08 16.02 8.99
C LEU A 492 3.43 16.45 8.39
N PRO A 493 4.11 17.45 8.98
CA PRO A 493 5.47 17.80 8.60
C PRO A 493 6.42 16.60 8.71
N GLU A 494 7.41 16.55 7.82
CA GLU A 494 8.49 15.57 7.90
C GLU A 494 9.36 15.83 9.13
N GLY A 495 10.12 14.84 9.57
CA GLY A 495 10.97 14.99 10.74
C GLY A 495 12.30 14.26 10.55
N ALA A 496 13.37 14.82 11.09
CA ALA A 496 14.63 14.11 11.18
C ALA A 496 14.49 12.91 12.15
N GLY A 497 15.21 11.83 11.87
CA GLY A 497 15.34 10.72 12.80
C GLY A 497 16.29 11.06 13.97
N GLY A 498 16.63 10.05 14.77
CA GLY A 498 17.63 10.22 15.83
C GLY A 498 19.01 10.57 15.29
N LEU A 499 19.84 11.21 16.12
CA LEU A 499 21.24 11.49 15.78
C LEU A 499 22.01 10.19 15.56
N ILE A 500 22.84 10.14 14.52
CA ILE A 500 23.58 8.93 14.15
C ILE A 500 24.79 8.73 15.08
N PRO A 501 25.05 7.49 15.54
CA PRO A 501 26.29 7.18 16.22
C PRO A 501 27.50 7.53 15.33
N HIS A 502 28.49 8.23 15.89
CA HIS A 502 29.67 8.70 15.13
C HIS A 502 29.36 9.69 13.99
N TRP A 503 28.26 10.46 14.09
CA TRP A 503 27.87 11.49 13.11
C TRP A 503 29.02 12.46 12.73
N LYS A 504 29.97 12.72 13.64
CA LYS A 504 31.12 13.62 13.37
C LYS A 504 31.96 13.21 12.16
N ALA A 505 32.10 11.91 11.90
CA ALA A 505 32.82 11.43 10.72
C ALA A 505 32.06 11.75 9.43
N LEU A 506 30.75 11.46 9.41
CA LEU A 506 29.86 11.81 8.31
C LEU A 506 29.77 13.33 8.11
N TRP A 507 29.79 14.10 9.19
CA TRP A 507 29.77 15.55 9.16
C TRP A 507 31.00 16.13 8.46
N LYS A 508 32.19 15.57 8.69
CA LYS A 508 33.40 15.98 7.96
C LYS A 508 33.28 15.71 6.46
N VAL A 509 32.70 14.58 6.07
CA VAL A 509 32.45 14.24 4.66
C VAL A 509 31.44 15.22 4.03
N TYR A 510 30.37 15.55 4.75
CA TYR A 510 29.41 16.58 4.36
C TYR A 510 30.07 17.96 4.21
N GLN A 511 30.89 18.39 5.18
CA GLN A 511 31.63 19.66 5.14
C GLN A 511 32.65 19.72 4.00
N ALA A 512 33.21 18.57 3.60
CA ALA A 512 34.08 18.45 2.43
C ALA A 512 33.32 18.50 1.09
N GLY A 513 31.99 18.63 1.10
CA GLY A 513 31.16 18.66 -0.11
C GLY A 513 30.98 17.30 -0.77
N GLN A 514 31.36 16.20 -0.10
CA GLN A 514 31.33 14.84 -0.63
C GLN A 514 29.97 14.18 -0.37
N TYR A 515 28.92 14.73 -0.97
CA TYR A 515 27.56 14.22 -0.84
C TYR A 515 26.73 14.56 -2.08
N ARG A 516 25.64 13.81 -2.28
CA ARG A 516 24.61 14.14 -3.28
C ARG A 516 23.39 14.72 -2.57
N PHE A 517 22.89 15.86 -3.02
CA PHE A 517 21.68 16.48 -2.47
C PHE A 517 20.43 15.86 -3.09
N TYR A 518 19.38 15.63 -2.29
CA TYR A 518 18.08 15.18 -2.80
C TYR A 518 17.02 16.27 -2.69
N TYR A 519 16.72 16.71 -1.49
CA TYR A 519 15.74 17.76 -1.24
C TYR A 519 15.94 18.34 0.17
N TYR A 520 15.06 19.23 0.56
CA TYR A 520 15.01 19.79 1.91
C TYR A 520 13.56 19.76 2.40
N PHE A 521 13.38 19.73 3.71
CA PHE A 521 12.06 19.81 4.33
C PHE A 521 12.11 20.72 5.56
N PHE A 522 10.93 21.16 5.99
CA PHE A 522 10.73 21.84 7.27
C PHE A 522 10.11 20.85 8.24
N ASP A 523 10.67 20.79 9.44
CA ASP A 523 10.07 20.01 10.50
C ASP A 523 8.88 20.73 11.14
N SER A 524 8.25 20.09 12.14
CA SER A 524 7.12 20.67 12.87
C SER A 524 7.48 21.94 13.67
N GLN A 525 8.77 22.21 13.90
CA GLN A 525 9.27 23.41 14.56
C GLN A 525 9.70 24.49 13.57
N GLY A 526 9.59 24.22 12.26
CA GLY A 526 10.06 25.11 11.19
C GLY A 526 11.57 25.05 10.96
N GLN A 527 12.30 24.15 11.62
CA GLN A 527 13.71 23.94 11.33
C GLN A 527 13.88 23.32 9.95
N THR A 528 14.80 23.88 9.17
CA THR A 528 15.11 23.38 7.83
C THR A 528 16.15 22.27 7.90
N PHE A 529 15.88 21.17 7.21
CA PHE A 529 16.78 20.05 7.07
C PHE A 529 17.03 19.74 5.59
N LYS A 530 18.24 19.32 5.25
CA LYS A 530 18.60 18.79 3.94
C LYS A 530 18.67 17.27 4.00
N VAL A 531 18.17 16.63 2.95
CA VAL A 531 18.32 15.20 2.71
C VAL A 531 19.47 15.01 1.72
N VAL A 532 20.47 14.24 2.16
CA VAL A 532 21.71 14.02 1.41
C VAL A 532 22.07 12.55 1.39
N GLU A 533 22.74 12.12 0.34
CA GLU A 533 23.35 10.80 0.24
C GLU A 533 24.86 10.91 0.44
N ILE A 534 25.40 10.11 1.37
CA ILE A 534 26.83 9.99 1.64
C ILE A 534 27.15 8.50 1.63
N ASN A 535 28.09 8.07 0.79
CA ASN A 535 28.49 6.65 0.67
C ASN A 535 27.27 5.72 0.48
N GLU A 536 26.41 6.04 -0.48
CA GLU A 536 25.20 5.25 -0.85
C GLU A 536 24.15 5.12 0.27
N LYS A 537 24.25 5.94 1.31
CA LYS A 537 23.28 5.99 2.41
C LYS A 537 22.68 7.38 2.53
N THR A 538 21.35 7.41 2.66
CA THR A 538 20.59 8.65 2.83
C THR A 538 20.59 9.09 4.29
N TYR A 539 20.89 10.36 4.50
CA TYR A 539 20.99 11.03 5.78
C TYR A 539 20.25 12.36 5.76
N VAL A 540 20.02 12.89 6.96
CA VAL A 540 19.45 14.21 7.16
C VAL A 540 20.45 15.08 7.90
N VAL A 541 20.66 16.29 7.42
CA VAL A 541 21.55 17.29 8.04
C VAL A 541 20.80 18.60 8.24
N PRO A 542 21.00 19.29 9.37
CA PRO A 542 20.32 20.55 9.61
C PRO A 542 20.91 21.64 8.71
N PHE A 543 20.08 22.56 8.23
CA PHE A 543 20.56 23.71 7.46
C PHE A 543 21.44 24.63 8.32
N THR A 544 21.07 24.78 9.59
CA THR A 544 21.82 25.52 10.61
C THR A 544 22.16 24.60 11.79
N GLY A 545 23.43 24.62 12.21
CA GLY A 545 23.92 23.78 13.31
C GLY A 545 24.76 22.59 12.82
N GLU A 546 25.06 21.67 13.74
CA GLU A 546 25.85 20.47 13.44
C GLU A 546 25.07 19.20 13.80
N GLY A 547 25.21 18.16 12.98
CA GLY A 547 24.60 16.87 13.24
C GLY A 547 24.31 16.11 11.96
N VAL A 548 24.34 14.78 12.05
CA VAL A 548 23.85 13.90 10.98
C VAL A 548 22.84 12.94 11.59
N TYR A 549 21.64 12.93 11.04
CA TYR A 549 20.47 12.26 11.57
C TYR A 549 20.01 11.16 10.62
N TYR A 550 19.33 10.16 11.16
CA TYR A 550 18.69 9.13 10.34
C TYR A 550 17.63 9.76 9.44
N TYR A 551 17.62 9.36 8.16
CA TYR A 551 16.56 9.73 7.23
C TYR A 551 15.28 8.94 7.51
N ARG A 552 14.15 9.65 7.52
CA ARG A 552 12.81 9.08 7.59
C ARG A 552 12.16 9.21 6.22
N ASP A 553 12.03 8.10 5.52
CA ASP A 553 11.58 8.10 4.12
C ASP A 553 10.06 8.35 4.03
N PRO A 554 9.60 9.51 3.50
CA PRO A 554 8.17 9.83 3.37
C PRO A 554 7.48 8.95 2.31
N ASN A 555 8.24 8.25 1.47
CA ASN A 555 7.72 7.25 0.54
C ASN A 555 7.37 5.94 1.28
N LEU A 556 8.08 5.60 2.37
CA LEU A 556 7.79 4.43 3.20
C LEU A 556 6.62 4.68 4.15
N PHE A 557 6.64 5.79 4.88
CA PHE A 557 5.54 6.18 5.78
C PHE A 557 5.33 7.69 5.74
N ARG A 558 4.11 8.09 5.40
CA ARG A 558 3.63 9.47 5.55
C ARG A 558 2.43 9.48 6.48
N PHE A 559 2.43 10.42 7.43
CA PHE A 559 1.39 10.55 8.44
C PHE A 559 0.49 11.75 8.15
N PHE A 560 -0.76 11.68 8.61
CA PHE A 560 -1.79 12.67 8.32
C PHE A 560 -2.64 12.97 9.55
N ALA A 561 -2.93 14.26 9.75
CA ALA A 561 -3.93 14.75 10.70
C ALA A 561 -5.26 15.02 9.99
N THR A 562 -6.34 15.11 10.75
CA THR A 562 -7.61 15.67 10.25
C THR A 562 -7.43 17.16 9.98
N ARG A 563 -8.10 17.67 8.95
CA ARG A 563 -8.17 19.12 8.68
C ARG A 563 -8.89 19.90 9.77
#